data_AF-A0A520YDJ6-F1
#
_entry.id   AF-A0A520YDJ6-F1
#
_cell.length_a   1.000
_cell.length_b   1.000
_cell.length_c   1.000
_cell.angle_alpha   90.00
_cell.angle_beta   90.00
_cell.angle_gamma   90.00
#
_symmetry.space_group_name_H-M   'P 1'
#
loop_
_entity.id
_entity.type
_entity.pdbx_description
1 polymer ?
#
loop_
_entity_poly.entity_id
_entity_poly.type
_entity_poly.pdbx_seq_one_letter_code
_entity_poly.pdbx_strand_id
1 'polypeptide(L)' 'IGGLVTNKFGHLPKRNESVSIDDYAFHVMQADSRRLRMLRVTLPRADDEGEKAAAG' A
#
# COMPACT_ATOMS: atom_id res chain seq x y z
N ILE A 1 2.56 10.02 -3.61
CA ILE A 1 2.03 8.83 -2.89
C ILE A 1 0.68 8.37 -3.46
N GLY A 2 -0.40 9.15 -3.35
CA GLY A 2 -1.75 8.70 -3.78
C GLY A 2 -1.81 8.19 -5.22
N GLY A 3 -1.22 8.92 -6.18
CA GLY A 3 -1.13 8.50 -7.59
C GLY A 3 -0.45 7.14 -7.80
N LEU A 4 0.64 6.87 -7.06
CA LEU A 4 1.36 5.61 -7.11
C LEU A 4 0.49 4.45 -6.57
N VAL A 5 -0.16 4.67 -5.43
CA VAL A 5 -1.07 3.69 -4.83
C VAL A 5 -2.23 3.39 -5.77
N THR A 6 -2.90 4.42 -6.31
CA THR A 6 -4.00 4.22 -7.28
C THR A 6 -3.54 3.57 -8.58
N ASN A 7 -2.31 3.85 -9.04
CA ASN A 7 -1.75 3.19 -10.22
C ASN A 7 -1.53 1.69 -9.98
N LYS A 8 -1.02 1.31 -8.79
CA LYS A 8 -0.84 -0.09 -8.42
C LYS A 8 -2.18 -0.84 -8.31
N PHE A 9 -3.22 -0.17 -7.83
CA PHE A 9 -4.58 -0.71 -7.84
C PHE A 9 -5.20 -0.78 -9.26
N GLY A 10 -4.81 0.10 -10.18
CA GLY A 10 -5.42 0.22 -11.52
C GLY A 10 -6.81 0.87 -11.54
N HIS A 11 -7.31 1.28 -10.37
CA HIS A 11 -8.59 1.93 -10.17
C HIS A 11 -8.54 2.81 -8.92
N LEU A 12 -9.63 3.53 -8.65
CA LEU A 12 -9.77 4.24 -7.38
C LEU A 12 -10.16 3.25 -6.27
N PRO A 13 -9.30 3.00 -5.27
CA PRO A 13 -9.54 1.97 -4.27
C PRO A 13 -10.56 2.44 -3.23
N LYS A 14 -11.26 1.48 -2.62
CA LYS A 14 -12.24 1.72 -1.57
C LYS A 14 -11.64 1.55 -0.18
N ARG A 15 -12.39 2.01 0.83
CA ARG A 15 -12.05 1.79 2.23
C ARG A 15 -11.83 0.29 2.50
N ASN A 16 -10.82 0.00 3.33
CA ASN A 16 -10.34 -1.33 3.71
C ASN A 16 -9.58 -2.12 2.63
N GLU A 17 -9.38 -1.56 1.44
CA GLU A 17 -8.44 -2.16 0.50
C GLU A 17 -6.98 -1.89 0.91
N SER A 18 -6.07 -2.76 0.51
CA SER A 18 -4.65 -2.63 0.81
C SER A 18 -3.77 -3.11 -0.33
N VAL A 19 -2.58 -2.53 -0.41
CA VAL A 19 -1.58 -2.89 -1.42
C VAL A 19 -0.18 -2.77 -0.81
N SER A 20 0.69 -3.70 -1.17
CA SER A 20 2.11 -3.62 -0.85
C SER A 20 2.88 -3.04 -2.04
N ILE A 21 3.76 -2.10 -1.75
CA ILE A 21 4.68 -1.49 -2.72
C ILE A 21 6.05 -1.57 -2.08
N ASP A 22 6.93 -2.34 -2.70
CA ASP A 22 8.19 -2.77 -2.10
C ASP A 22 7.90 -3.42 -0.73
N ASP A 23 8.58 -2.98 0.32
CA ASP A 23 8.42 -3.54 1.68
C ASP A 23 7.44 -2.73 2.55
N TYR A 24 6.72 -1.78 1.94
CA TYR A 24 5.71 -0.98 2.61
C TYR A 24 4.31 -1.51 2.35
N ALA A 25 3.49 -1.59 3.39
CA ALA A 25 2.07 -1.91 3.25
C ALA A 25 1.22 -0.64 3.39
N PHE A 26 0.35 -0.40 2.40
CA PHE A 26 -0.57 0.73 2.37
C PHE A 26 -1.99 0.21 2.56
N HIS A 27 -2.71 0.73 3.57
CA HIS A 27 -4.12 0.42 3.81
C HIS A 27 -4.98 1.68 3.60
N VAL A 28 -6.07 1.54 2.84
CA VAL A 28 -7.02 2.62 2.56
C VAL A 28 -7.96 2.80 3.73
N MET A 29 -7.76 3.89 4.47
CA MET A 29 -8.60 4.24 5.60
C MET A 29 -9.84 5.03 5.17
N GLN A 30 -9.69 5.88 4.15
CA GLN A 30 -10.79 6.68 3.62
C GLN A 30 -10.57 6.98 2.13
N ALA A 31 -11.61 6.72 1.34
CA ALA A 31 -11.74 7.13 -0.05
C ALA A 31 -13.21 7.47 -0.34
N ASP A 32 -13.43 8.36 -1.30
CA ASP A 32 -14.75 8.62 -1.87
C ASP A 32 -14.76 8.25 -3.37
N SER A 33 -15.85 8.56 -4.08
CA SER A 33 -16.01 8.21 -5.50
C SER A 33 -14.99 8.84 -6.45
N ARG A 34 -14.22 9.84 -6.01
CA ARG A 34 -13.26 10.56 -6.86
C ARG A 34 -11.85 10.57 -6.30
N ARG A 35 -11.66 10.43 -4.98
CA ARG A 35 -10.36 10.65 -4.35
C ARG A 35 -10.08 9.68 -3.21
N LEU A 36 -8.84 9.21 -3.18
CA LEU A 36 -8.20 8.62 -2.01
C LEU A 36 -7.88 9.76 -1.03
N ARG A 37 -8.34 9.65 0.22
CA ARG A 37 -8.19 10.72 1.23
C ARG A 37 -7.19 10.39 2.32
N MET A 38 -7.20 9.15 2.81
CA MET A 38 -6.34 8.75 3.92
C MET A 38 -5.82 7.33 3.75
N LEU A 39 -4.52 7.19 3.96
CA LEU A 39 -3.80 5.93 3.98
C LEU A 39 -3.16 5.73 5.35
N ARG A 40 -3.17 4.49 5.83
CA ARG A 40 -2.24 4.03 6.85
C ARG A 40 -1.08 3.35 6.14
N VAL A 41 0.15 3.67 6.55
CA VAL A 41 1.36 3.05 6.03
C VAL A 41 1.99 2.25 7.17
N THR A 42 2.29 0.99 6.89
CA THR A 42 3.11 0.14 7.75
C THR A 42 4.50 0.12 7.15
N LEU A 43 5.49 0.51 7.94
CA LEU A 43 6.90 0.42 7.56
C LEU A 43 7.32 -1.06 7.59
N PRO A 44 8.25 -1.47 6.71
CA PRO A 44 8.90 -2.75 6.86
C PRO A 44 9.51 -2.87 8.25
N ARG A 45 9.37 -4.04 8.85
CA ARG A 45 10.11 -4.36 10.06
C ARG A 45 11.60 -4.37 9.70
N ALA A 46 12.46 -3.95 10.62
CA ALA A 46 13.90 -3.90 10.37
C ALA A 46 14.52 -5.27 10.01
N ASP A 47 13.78 -6.36 10.25
CA ASP A 47 14.09 -7.75 9.92
C ASP A 47 13.47 -8.25 8.60
N ASP A 48 12.53 -7.53 7.98
CA ASP A 48 11.86 -7.97 6.75
C ASP A 48 12.79 -7.91 5.52
N GLU A 49 13.87 -7.12 5.55
CA GLU A 49 14.92 -7.11 4.51
C GLU A 49 15.66 -8.46 4.41
N GLY A 50 15.61 -9.29 5.47
CA GLY A 50 16.28 -10.59 5.53
C GLY A 50 15.51 -11.74 4.86
N GLU A 51 14.19 -11.64 4.70
CA GLU A 51 13.36 -12.76 4.23
C GLU A 51 13.22 -12.79 2.69
N LYS A 52 13.24 -11.62 2.04
CA LYS A 52 13.15 -11.50 0.57
C LYS A 52 14.39 -12.00 -0.18
N ALA A 53 15.52 -12.19 0.51
CA ALA A 53 16.76 -12.73 -0.06
C ALA A 53 16.83 -14.27 -0.08
N ALA A 54 15.91 -14.97 0.60
CA ALA A 54 15.94 -16.44 0.73
C ALA A 54 14.96 -17.20 -0.18
N ALA A 55 14.16 -16.48 -0.99
CA ALA A 55 13.15 -17.07 -1.87
C ALA A 55 13.52 -17.04 -3.38
N GLY A 56 14.83 -17.01 -3.69
CA GLY A 56 15.38 -17.09 -5.06
C GLY A 56 16.08 -18.40 -5.33
#